data_AF-K1UP86-F1
#
_entry.id   AF-K1UP86-F1
#
_cell.length_a   1.000
_cell.length_b   1.000
_cell.length_c   1.000
_cell.angle_alpha   90.00
_cell.angle_beta   90.00
_cell.angle_gamma   90.00
#
_symmetry.space_group_name_H-M   'P 1'
#
loop_
_entity.id
_entity.type
_entity.pdbx_description
1 polymer ?
#
loop_
_entity_poly.entity_id
_entity_poly.type
_entity_poly.pdbx_seq_one_letter_code
_entity_poly.pdbx_strand_id
1 'polypeptide(L)'
;MLLSGAVCGIAGLLLVGGTDHTITTTTADNRGFTAIMVSWLAKFNPIYMVITSLLLVFFDKGATEIATVYRLNESFSEIITGIILFFIIGSEFFINYKINFRKSHKEGE
;
A
#
# COMPACT_ATOMS: atom_id res chain seq x y z
N MET A 1 -18.09 2.60 -15.87
CA MET A 1 -17.78 4.03 -15.84
C MET A 1 -18.74 4.83 -14.97
N LEU A 2 -20.06 4.74 -15.16
CA LEU A 2 -21.00 5.49 -14.30
C LEU A 2 -20.95 5.05 -12.82
N LEU A 3 -20.96 3.74 -12.56
CA LEU A 3 -20.93 3.19 -11.20
C LEU A 3 -19.61 3.51 -10.47
N SER A 4 -18.47 3.32 -11.13
CA SER A 4 -17.15 3.61 -10.56
C SER A 4 -16.93 5.11 -10.35
N GLY A 5 -17.46 5.95 -11.25
CA GLY A 5 -17.44 7.41 -11.09
C GLY A 5 -18.29 7.88 -9.90
N ALA A 6 -19.47 7.28 -9.70
CA ALA A 6 -20.31 7.57 -8.55
C ALA A 6 -19.63 7.16 -7.23
N VAL A 7 -19.02 5.98 -7.18
CA VAL A 7 -18.28 5.50 -5.98
C VAL A 7 -17.08 6.40 -5.67
N CYS A 8 -16.29 6.77 -6.68
CA CYS A 8 -15.17 7.68 -6.52
C CYS A 8 -15.63 9.08 -6.05
N GLY A 9 -16.72 9.59 -6.62
CA GLY A 9 -17.31 10.88 -6.24
C GLY A 9 -17.81 10.90 -4.79
N ILE A 10 -18.48 9.82 -4.34
CA ILE A 10 -18.92 9.69 -2.95
C ILE A 10 -17.72 9.61 -2.00
N ALA A 11 -16.68 8.86 -2.36
CA ALA A 11 -15.45 8.79 -1.56
C ALA A 11 -14.77 10.17 -1.45
N GLY A 12 -14.69 10.92 -2.55
CA GLY A 12 -14.15 12.30 -2.54
C GLY A 12 -14.97 13.26 -1.69
N LEU A 13 -16.30 13.18 -1.77
CA LEU A 13 -17.20 14.00 -0.94
C LEU A 13 -17.03 13.69 0.56
N LEU A 14 -16.89 12.42 0.93
CA LEU A 14 -16.64 12.01 2.32
C LEU A 14 -15.29 12.51 2.83
N LEU A 15 -14.25 12.51 1.99
CA LEU A 15 -12.91 12.98 2.38
C LEU A 15 -12.90 14.50 2.65
N VAL A 16 -13.46 15.27 1.72
CA VAL A 16 -13.54 16.74 1.84
C VAL A 16 -14.46 17.15 2.99
N GLY A 17 -15.64 16.53 3.06
CA GLY A 17 -16.67 16.87 4.04
C GLY A 17 -16.36 16.38 5.45
N GLY A 18 -15.54 15.34 5.60
CA GLY A 18 -15.20 14.74 6.89
C GLY A 18 -13.88 15.21 7.48
N THR A 19 -12.78 15.07 6.73
CA THR A 19 -11.41 15.22 7.28
C THR A 19 -10.84 16.62 7.13
N ASP A 20 -10.95 17.23 5.94
CA ASP A 20 -10.22 18.47 5.66
C ASP A 20 -11.04 19.74 5.96
N HIS A 21 -12.37 19.66 6.06
CA HIS A 21 -13.32 20.80 6.23
C HIS A 21 -13.05 21.99 5.27
N THR A 22 -12.21 21.81 4.26
CA THR A 22 -11.69 22.82 3.34
C THR A 22 -11.08 22.12 2.14
N ILE A 23 -11.31 22.64 0.94
CA ILE A 23 -10.67 22.15 -0.28
C ILE A 23 -9.23 22.65 -0.28
N THR A 24 -8.30 21.83 0.21
CA THR A 24 -6.87 22.16 0.19
C THR A 24 -6.14 21.32 -0.84
N THR A 25 -4.99 21.79 -1.34
CA THR A 25 -4.19 21.08 -2.36
C THR A 25 -3.68 19.70 -1.92
N THR A 26 -3.75 19.40 -0.61
CA THR A 26 -3.39 18.12 -0.02
C THR A 26 -4.58 17.18 0.18
N THR A 27 -5.79 17.49 -0.29
CA THR A 27 -6.98 16.60 -0.12
C THR A 27 -6.70 15.15 -0.61
N ALA A 28 -5.89 15.02 -1.67
CA ALA A 28 -5.54 13.72 -2.24
C ALA A 28 -4.28 13.08 -1.61
N ASP A 29 -3.50 13.83 -0.82
CA ASP A 29 -2.30 13.45 -0.06
C ASP A 29 -1.59 12.14 -0.49
N ASN A 30 -1.10 12.07 -1.73
CA ASN A 30 -0.44 10.88 -2.30
C ASN A 30 -1.23 9.55 -2.25
N ARG A 31 -2.54 9.57 -1.95
CA ARG A 31 -3.38 8.38 -1.86
C ARG A 31 -3.45 7.59 -3.15
N GLY A 32 -3.24 8.24 -4.30
CA GLY A 32 -3.10 7.57 -5.60
C GLY A 32 -1.88 6.66 -5.67
N PHE A 33 -0.74 7.08 -5.12
CA PHE A 33 0.47 6.24 -5.03
C PHE A 33 0.21 5.02 -4.14
N THR A 34 -0.41 5.23 -2.97
CA THR A 34 -0.84 4.15 -2.08
C THR A 34 -1.83 3.19 -2.76
N ALA A 35 -2.79 3.70 -3.52
CA ALA A 35 -3.76 2.88 -4.25
C ALA A 35 -3.11 1.98 -5.31
N ILE A 36 -2.09 2.46 -6.01
CA ILE A 36 -1.33 1.65 -6.99
C ILE A 36 -0.62 0.50 -6.27
N MET A 37 0.04 0.78 -5.14
CA MET A 37 0.74 -0.23 -4.34
C MET A 37 -0.21 -1.30 -3.80
N VAL A 38 -1.34 -0.89 -3.21
CA VAL A 38 -2.39 -1.79 -2.70
C VAL A 38 -2.93 -2.68 -3.81
N SER A 39 -3.20 -2.12 -4.99
CA SER A 39 -3.77 -2.87 -6.12
C SER A 39 -2.84 -3.98 -6.60
N TRP A 40 -1.54 -3.71 -6.60
CA TRP A 40 -0.51 -4.67 -7.00
C TRP A 40 -0.35 -5.78 -5.96
N LEU A 41 -0.24 -5.42 -4.67
CA LEU A 41 -0.14 -6.38 -3.56
C LEU A 41 -1.38 -7.29 -3.47
N ALA A 42 -2.56 -6.77 -3.81
CA ALA A 42 -3.80 -7.52 -3.80
C ALA A 42 -4.05 -8.37 -5.06
N LYS A 43 -3.14 -8.39 -6.04
CA LYS A 43 -3.30 -9.09 -7.33
C LYS A 43 -4.65 -8.77 -8.02
N PHE A 44 -5.08 -7.51 -7.96
CA PHE A 44 -6.38 -7.03 -8.47
C PHE A 44 -7.63 -7.71 -7.89
N ASN A 45 -7.52 -8.45 -6.79
CA ASN A 45 -8.68 -9.03 -6.13
C ASN A 45 -9.26 -8.05 -5.08
N PRO A 46 -10.54 -7.63 -5.20
CA PRO A 46 -11.12 -6.58 -4.36
C PRO A 46 -11.18 -6.95 -2.87
N ILE A 47 -11.29 -8.24 -2.53
CA ILE A 47 -11.33 -8.69 -1.13
C ILE A 47 -9.95 -8.49 -0.49
N TYR A 48 -8.89 -8.86 -1.21
CA TYR A 48 -7.52 -8.66 -0.74
C TYR A 48 -7.16 -7.18 -0.70
N MET A 49 -7.70 -6.32 -1.59
CA MET A 49 -7.47 -4.87 -1.55
C MET A 49 -7.96 -4.23 -0.25
N VAL A 50 -9.11 -4.65 0.29
CA VAL A 50 -9.62 -4.12 1.57
C VAL A 50 -8.68 -4.49 2.72
N ILE A 51 -8.20 -5.73 2.75
CA ILE A 51 -7.29 -6.21 3.80
C ILE A 51 -5.92 -5.52 3.69
N THR A 52 -5.36 -5.44 2.48
CA THR A 52 -4.03 -4.85 2.26
C THR A 52 -4.05 -3.34 2.49
N SER A 53 -5.08 -2.62 2.03
CA SER A 53 -5.20 -1.18 2.33
C SER A 53 -5.31 -0.91 3.83
N LEU A 54 -6.07 -1.71 4.58
CA LEU A 54 -6.17 -1.57 6.03
C LEU A 54 -4.84 -1.80 6.73
N LEU A 55 -4.11 -2.85 6.33
CA LEU A 55 -2.78 -3.14 6.85
C LEU A 55 -1.78 -2.01 6.54
N LEU A 56 -1.79 -1.47 5.33
CA LEU A 56 -0.89 -0.39 4.94
C LEU A 56 -1.19 0.91 5.68
N VAL A 57 -2.47 1.28 5.81
CA VAL A 57 -2.86 2.47 6.59
C VAL A 57 -2.50 2.29 8.06
N PHE A 58 -2.65 1.08 8.62
CA PHE A 58 -2.25 0.79 9.99
C PHE A 58 -0.74 0.98 10.20
N PHE A 59 0.10 0.46 9.30
CA PHE A 59 1.55 0.67 9.37
C PHE A 59 1.95 2.14 9.16
N ASP A 60 1.31 2.83 8.23
CA ASP A 60 1.56 4.24 7.95
C ASP A 60 1.27 5.13 9.18
N LYS A 61 0.12 4.92 9.82
CA LYS A 61 -0.22 5.61 11.07
C LYS A 61 0.71 5.21 12.21
N GLY A 62 1.06 3.93 12.34
CA GLY A 62 2.04 3.47 13.32
C GLY A 62 3.42 4.13 13.14
N ALA A 63 3.91 4.23 11.91
CA ALA A 63 5.18 4.89 11.59
C ALA A 63 5.12 6.40 11.85
N THR A 64 3.98 7.03 11.55
CA THR A 64 3.72 8.45 11.83
C THR A 64 3.76 8.76 13.32
N GLU A 65 3.06 7.99 14.15
CA GLU A 65 3.10 8.16 15.60
C GLU A 65 4.52 8.04 16.16
N ILE A 66 5.29 7.06 15.66
CA ILE A 66 6.70 6.89 16.05
C ILE A 66 7.51 8.13 15.62
N ALA A 67 7.40 8.58 14.37
CA ALA A 67 8.12 9.75 13.88
C ALA A 67 7.77 11.02 14.67
N THR A 68 6.50 11.21 15.04
CA THR A 68 6.03 12.32 15.87
C THR A 68 6.63 12.29 17.28
N VAL A 69 6.66 11.12 17.93
CA VAL A 69 7.27 10.97 19.27
C VAL A 69 8.76 11.31 19.27
N TYR A 70 9.49 10.91 18.23
CA TYR A 70 10.91 11.19 18.09
C TYR A 70 11.21 12.57 17.45
N ARG A 71 10.19 13.39 17.16
CA ARG A 71 10.27 14.72 16.52
C ARG A 71 11.05 14.69 15.19
N LEU A 72 10.91 13.59 14.46
CA LEU A 72 11.51 13.41 13.14
C LEU A 72 10.64 14.07 12.06
N ASN A 73 11.26 14.47 10.96
CA ASN A 73 10.56 15.07 9.81
C ASN A 73 9.52 14.08 9.26
N GLU A 74 8.37 14.57 8.76
CA GLU A 74 7.27 13.72 8.26
C GLU A 74 7.72 12.75 7.16
N SER A 75 8.73 13.12 6.37
CA SER A 75 9.34 12.25 5.36
C SER A 75 9.91 10.94 5.94
N PHE A 76 10.19 10.88 7.24
CA PHE A 76 10.67 9.66 7.89
C PHE A 76 9.60 8.57 7.96
N SER A 77 8.33 8.95 8.14
CA SER A 77 7.20 8.00 8.10
C SER A 77 7.09 7.36 6.73
N GLU A 78 7.16 8.14 5.66
CA GLU A 78 7.08 7.62 4.29
C GLU A 78 8.21 6.63 3.99
N ILE A 79 9.44 6.91 4.47
CA ILE A 79 10.58 6.01 4.33
C ILE A 79 10.36 4.70 5.09
N ILE A 80 9.90 4.78 6.35
CA ILE A 80 9.62 3.58 7.16
C ILE A 80 8.52 2.74 6.49
N THR A 81 7.41 3.36 6.12
CA THR A 81 6.29 2.69 5.44
C THR A 81 6.76 2.04 4.15
N GLY A 82 7.62 2.71 3.37
CA GLY A 82 8.23 2.15 2.16
C GLY A 82 9.14 0.94 2.42
N ILE A 83 9.95 0.97 3.49
CA ILE A 83 10.78 -0.17 3.89
C ILE A 83 9.91 -1.36 4.33
N ILE A 84 8.88 -1.11 5.15
CA ILE A 84 7.93 -2.15 5.56
C ILE A 84 7.28 -2.79 4.33
N LEU A 85 6.86 -1.96 3.37
CA LEU A 85 6.28 -2.42 2.12
C LEU A 85 7.25 -3.28 1.29
N PHE A 86 8.50 -2.85 1.19
CA PHE A 86 9.56 -3.58 0.49
C PHE A 86 9.76 -4.98 1.09
N PHE A 87 9.75 -5.08 2.43
CA PHE A 87 9.83 -6.37 3.12
C PHE A 87 8.59 -7.24 2.91
N ILE A 88 7.39 -6.67 2.94
CA ILE A 88 6.13 -7.40 2.68
C ILE A 88 6.15 -7.99 1.26
N ILE A 89 6.43 -7.15 0.26
CA ILE A 89 6.50 -7.57 -1.14
C ILE A 89 7.63 -8.59 -1.36
N GLY A 90 8.80 -8.35 -0.78
CA GLY A 90 9.94 -9.26 -0.88
C GLY A 90 9.65 -10.63 -0.27
N SER A 91 8.98 -10.67 0.87
CA SER A 91 8.54 -11.91 1.51
C SER A 91 7.47 -12.63 0.68
N GLU A 92 6.48 -11.90 0.15
CA GLU A 92 5.45 -12.48 -0.72
C GLU A 92 6.06 -13.09 -2.00
N PHE A 93 7.03 -12.39 -2.59
CA PHE A 93 7.79 -12.87 -3.75
C PHE A 93 8.54 -14.16 -3.42
N PHE A 94 9.23 -14.21 -2.28
CA PHE A 94 10.00 -15.39 -1.87
C PHE A 94 9.10 -16.60 -1.55
N ILE A 95 7.90 -16.37 -1.02
CA ILE A 95 6.94 -17.43 -0.69
C ILE A 95 6.21 -17.95 -1.93
N ASN A 96 5.80 -17.07 -2.86
CA ASN A 96 5.13 -17.49 -4.10
C ASN A 96 6.10 -18.07 -5.13
N TYR A 97 7.36 -17.62 -5.13
CA TYR A 97 8.36 -18.08 -6.09
C TYR A 97 9.04 -19.35 -5.58
N LYS A 98 8.50 -20.50 -5.98
CA LYS A 98 9.15 -21.80 -5.78
C LYS A 98 10.52 -21.77 -6.47
N ILE A 99 11.60 -21.68 -5.69
CA ILE A 99 12.98 -21.81 -6.19
C ILE A 99 13.13 -23.26 -6.69
N ASN A 100 12.78 -23.50 -7.94
CA ASN A 100 13.05 -24.76 -8.62
C ASN A 100 14.54 -24.76 -8.97
N PHE A 101 15.37 -25.29 -8.06
CA PHE A 101 16.70 -25.75 -8.42
C PHE A 101 16.52 -26.86 -9.46
N ARG A 102 16.63 -26.50 -10.74
CA ARG A 102 16.69 -27.46 -11.84
C ARG A 102 17.90 -28.35 -11.57
N LYS A 103 17.68 -29.56 -11.03
CA LYS A 103 18.70 -30.59 -10.96
C LYS A 103 19.22 -30.76 -12.39
N SER A 104 20.47 -30.39 -12.61
CA SER A 104 21.18 -30.72 -13.84
C SER A 104 21.17 -32.24 -13.95
N HIS A 105 20.40 -32.73 -14.92
CA HIS A 105 20.41 -34.13 -15.31
C HIS A 105 21.80 -34.38 -15.91
N LYS A 106 22.69 -34.98 -15.11
CA LYS A 106 23.88 -35.64 -15.67
C LYS A 106 23.36 -36.90 -16.36
N GLU A 107 23.16 -36.80 -17.68
CA GLU A 107 23.24 -37.97 -18.56
C GLU A 107 24.64 -38.56 -18.40
N GLY A 108 24.67 -39.77 -17.86
CA GLY A 108 25.85 -40.59 -17.70
C GLY A 108 25.47 -42.04 -17.92
N GLU A 109 25.97 -42.56 -19.04
CA GLU A 109 26.19 -43.96 -19.44
C GLU A 109 25.01 -44.72 -20.07
#